data_AF-A0A4Y3R273-F1
#
_entry.id   AF-A0A4Y3R273-F1
#
_cell.length_a   1.000
_cell.length_b   1.000
_cell.length_c   1.000
_cell.angle_alpha   90.00
_cell.angle_beta   90.00
_cell.angle_gamma   90.00
#
_symmetry.space_group_name_H-M   'P 1'
#
loop_
_entity.id
_entity.type
_entity.pdbx_description
1 polymer ?
#
loop_
_entity_poly.entity_id
_entity_poly.type
_entity_poly.pdbx_seq_one_letter_code
_entity_poly.pdbx_strand_id
1 'polypeptide(L)'
;MFDFAVVTGRSGEDWRRDARAVMILEGVDPRGWLQYNGAPSPDPSTWCDVTRPFLPPHLSSFDTDVFEVSRASAVQQIVVLQGEWFTVATIPDFAERKEALCAQAETVLSRFGPDAAFYTNSGAALDDPDVDFFTADTYYQCFSDFLFDCGVIAVSPDEVGVFWRFHVE
;
A
#
# COMPACT_ATOMS: atom_id res chain seq x y z
N MET A 1 -0.87 -13.65 -7.13
CA MET A 1 -0.72 -12.35 -6.43
C MET A 1 0.57 -11.70 -6.85
N PHE A 2 0.60 -10.37 -6.88
CA PHE A 2 1.75 -9.57 -7.33
C PHE A 2 1.96 -8.37 -6.41
N ASP A 3 3.20 -8.02 -6.11
CA ASP A 3 3.52 -6.95 -5.15
C ASP A 3 4.01 -5.68 -5.86
N PHE A 4 3.87 -4.54 -5.18
CA PHE A 4 4.32 -3.24 -5.62
C PHE A 4 4.89 -2.46 -4.42
N ALA A 5 6.07 -1.88 -4.57
CA ALA A 5 6.72 -1.08 -3.55
C ALA A 5 7.57 0.00 -4.23
N VAL A 6 7.06 1.22 -4.27
CA VAL A 6 7.70 2.34 -4.97
C VAL A 6 7.60 3.59 -4.10
N VAL A 7 8.65 4.42 -4.16
CA VAL A 7 8.79 5.66 -3.38
C VAL A 7 9.12 6.82 -4.32
N THR A 8 8.59 8.00 -4.03
CA THR A 8 8.97 9.26 -4.68
C THR A 8 9.27 10.33 -3.64
N GLY A 9 10.05 11.34 -4.03
CA GLY A 9 10.20 12.58 -3.25
C GLY A 9 8.93 13.44 -3.30
N ARG A 10 8.69 14.23 -2.25
CA ARG A 10 7.62 15.23 -2.18
C ARG A 10 7.92 16.41 -3.09
N SER A 11 6.94 16.79 -3.90
CA SER A 11 7.04 17.94 -4.82
C SER A 11 6.25 19.17 -4.35
N GLY A 12 5.44 19.04 -3.30
CA GLY A 12 4.65 20.13 -2.71
C GLY A 12 3.86 19.71 -1.48
N GLU A 13 2.92 20.55 -1.03
CA GLU A 13 2.15 20.34 0.21
C GLU A 13 1.11 19.21 0.12
N ASP A 14 0.60 18.93 -1.09
CA ASP A 14 -0.47 17.95 -1.30
C ASP A 14 0.09 16.57 -1.67
N TRP A 15 0.22 15.71 -0.66
CA TRP A 15 0.82 14.37 -0.79
C TRP A 15 0.10 13.48 -1.80
N ARG A 16 -1.19 13.72 -2.08
CA ARG A 16 -2.00 12.94 -3.04
C ARG A 16 -1.43 13.04 -4.45
N ARG A 17 -0.79 14.18 -4.80
CA ARG A 17 -0.10 14.34 -6.09
C ARG A 17 1.12 13.42 -6.18
N ASP A 18 1.88 13.32 -5.10
CA ASP A 18 3.07 12.48 -5.03
C ASP A 18 2.68 10.99 -4.98
N ALA A 19 1.64 10.61 -4.23
CA ALA A 19 1.08 9.26 -4.23
C ALA A 19 0.57 8.85 -5.63
N ARG A 20 -0.16 9.74 -6.31
CA ARG A 20 -0.57 9.54 -7.70
C ARG A 20 0.65 9.34 -8.61
N ALA A 21 1.68 10.17 -8.49
CA ALA A 21 2.91 10.05 -9.28
C ALA A 21 3.60 8.69 -9.08
N VAL A 22 3.59 8.15 -7.85
CA VAL A 22 4.05 6.78 -7.59
C VAL A 22 3.19 5.75 -8.34
N MET A 23 1.87 5.83 -8.20
CA MET A 23 0.93 4.87 -8.82
C MET A 23 0.98 4.88 -10.35
N ILE A 24 1.34 6.01 -10.98
CA ILE A 24 1.50 6.10 -12.45
C ILE A 24 2.97 6.03 -12.91
N LEU A 25 3.90 5.67 -12.03
CA LEU A 25 5.33 5.49 -12.32
C LEU A 25 6.07 6.75 -12.82
N GLU A 26 5.65 7.94 -12.39
CA GLU A 26 6.27 9.23 -12.76
C GLU A 26 7.22 9.78 -11.68
N GLY A 27 7.33 9.11 -10.53
CA GLY A 27 8.17 9.53 -9.40
C GLY A 27 9.61 9.02 -9.45
N VAL A 28 10.49 9.65 -8.67
CA VAL A 28 11.88 9.22 -8.47
C VAL A 28 12.17 9.14 -6.98
N ASP A 29 12.72 8.01 -6.53
CA ASP A 29 13.16 7.87 -5.14
C ASP A 29 14.42 8.74 -4.89
N PRO A 30 14.36 9.75 -4.01
CA PRO A 30 15.49 10.62 -3.72
C PRO A 30 16.65 9.92 -2.98
N ARG A 31 16.42 8.75 -2.37
CA ARG A 31 17.46 7.95 -1.67
C ARG A 31 17.89 6.71 -2.45
N GLY A 32 17.28 6.44 -3.61
CA GLY A 32 17.66 5.33 -4.50
C GLY A 32 17.54 3.93 -3.90
N TRP A 33 16.54 3.67 -3.05
CA TRP A 33 16.22 2.30 -2.63
C TRP A 33 15.75 1.45 -3.81
N LEU A 34 15.84 0.13 -3.62
CA LEU A 34 15.26 -0.84 -4.53
C LEU A 34 13.75 -0.61 -4.62
N GLN A 35 13.29 -0.15 -5.79
CA GLN A 35 11.88 -0.14 -6.13
C GLN A 35 11.48 -1.50 -6.70
N TYR A 36 10.25 -1.93 -6.43
CA TYR A 36 9.70 -3.17 -6.94
C TYR A 36 8.33 -2.92 -7.56
N ASN A 37 8.16 -3.35 -8.81
CA ASN A 37 6.87 -3.39 -9.47
C ASN A 37 6.72 -4.77 -10.10
N GLY A 38 6.00 -5.64 -9.39
CA GLY A 38 5.70 -6.99 -9.81
C GLY A 38 4.37 -7.11 -10.54
N ALA A 39 3.67 -6.01 -10.88
CA ALA A 39 2.37 -6.09 -11.53
C ALA A 39 2.40 -6.96 -12.81
N PRO A 40 1.28 -7.61 -13.17
CA PRO A 40 1.22 -8.55 -14.29
C PRO A 40 1.74 -8.01 -15.62
N SER A 41 2.19 -8.90 -16.49
CA SER A 41 2.46 -8.54 -17.89
C SER A 41 1.16 -8.11 -18.60
N PRO A 42 1.24 -7.29 -19.67
CA PRO A 42 0.07 -6.79 -20.37
C PRO A 42 -0.85 -7.91 -20.87
N ASP A 43 -2.14 -7.78 -20.58
CA ASP A 43 -3.22 -8.65 -21.06
C ASP A 43 -4.27 -7.80 -21.80
N PRO A 44 -4.74 -8.18 -23.01
CA PRO A 44 -5.78 -7.44 -23.71
C PRO A 44 -7.12 -7.29 -22.97
N SER A 45 -7.36 -8.09 -21.93
CA SER A 45 -8.56 -8.07 -21.10
C SER A 45 -8.49 -7.12 -19.90
N THR A 46 -7.29 -6.61 -19.56
CA THR A 46 -7.08 -5.65 -18.46
C THR A 46 -6.46 -4.35 -18.96
N TRP A 47 -6.74 -3.25 -18.27
CA TRP A 47 -6.08 -1.96 -18.44
C TRP A 47 -4.81 -1.88 -17.62
N CYS A 48 -4.77 -2.50 -16.44
CA CYS A 48 -3.59 -2.51 -15.59
C CYS A 48 -2.60 -3.58 -16.01
N ASP A 49 -1.32 -3.21 -15.99
CA ASP A 49 -0.17 -4.05 -16.31
C ASP A 49 1.11 -3.50 -15.65
N VAL A 50 2.26 -4.13 -15.88
CA VAL A 50 3.56 -3.71 -15.31
C VAL A 50 3.96 -2.27 -15.67
N THR A 51 3.46 -1.72 -16.77
CA THR A 51 3.70 -0.32 -17.18
C THR A 51 2.66 0.65 -16.63
N ARG A 52 1.49 0.15 -16.23
CA ARG A 52 0.36 0.90 -15.67
C ARG A 52 -0.27 0.08 -14.55
N PRO A 53 0.36 -0.01 -13.36
CA PRO A 53 -0.08 -0.94 -12.31
C PRO A 53 -1.43 -0.58 -11.68
N PHE A 54 -1.87 0.67 -11.86
CA PHE A 54 -3.12 1.20 -11.34
C PHE A 54 -3.88 1.94 -12.45
N LEU A 55 -5.20 2.03 -12.29
CA LEU A 55 -5.99 3.02 -13.02
C LEU A 55 -5.54 4.41 -12.55
N PRO A 56 -5.23 5.36 -13.46
CA PRO A 56 -4.71 6.67 -13.05
C PRO A 56 -5.68 7.37 -12.08
N PRO A 57 -5.35 7.48 -10.78
CA PRO A 57 -6.33 7.94 -9.81
C PRO A 57 -6.57 9.43 -9.97
N HIS A 58 -7.82 9.83 -9.76
CA HIS A 58 -8.15 11.23 -9.60
C HIS A 58 -7.76 11.67 -8.18
N LEU A 59 -7.34 12.93 -7.99
CA LEU A 59 -6.92 13.37 -6.65
C LEU A 59 -8.04 13.25 -5.60
N SER A 60 -9.29 13.44 -6.05
CA SER A 60 -10.48 13.28 -5.21
C SER A 60 -10.75 11.84 -4.78
N SER A 61 -10.24 10.84 -5.50
CA SER A 61 -10.34 9.43 -5.08
C SER A 61 -9.60 9.20 -3.77
N PHE A 62 -8.48 9.90 -3.53
CA PHE A 62 -7.80 9.79 -2.24
C PHE A 62 -8.58 10.40 -1.08
N ASP A 63 -9.64 11.19 -1.33
CA ASP A 63 -10.47 11.75 -0.26
C ASP A 63 -11.59 10.80 0.16
N THR A 64 -11.99 9.88 -0.74
CA THR A 64 -13.12 8.98 -0.53
C THR A 64 -12.69 7.53 -0.34
N ASP A 65 -11.52 7.17 -0.88
CA ASP A 65 -11.13 5.78 -1.10
C ASP A 65 -9.87 5.38 -0.31
N VAL A 66 -9.22 6.33 0.37
CA VAL A 66 -8.16 6.01 1.33
C VAL A 66 -8.41 6.66 2.68
N PHE A 67 -8.07 5.93 3.73
CA PHE A 67 -8.39 6.25 5.11
C PHE A 67 -7.10 6.27 5.92
N GLU A 68 -6.98 7.25 6.82
CA GLU A 68 -5.83 7.37 7.71
C GLU A 68 -5.80 6.19 8.68
N VAL A 69 -4.59 5.68 8.95
CA VAL A 69 -4.35 4.61 9.92
C VAL A 69 -3.19 4.97 10.81
N SER A 70 -3.25 4.45 12.03
CA SER A 70 -2.13 4.50 12.95
C SER A 70 -0.92 3.78 12.35
N ARG A 71 0.28 4.14 12.81
CA ARG A 71 1.51 3.42 12.46
C ARG A 71 1.41 1.92 12.80
N ALA A 72 0.80 1.58 13.92
CA ALA A 72 0.63 0.18 14.33
C ALA A 72 -0.25 -0.58 13.34
N SER A 73 -1.37 0.00 12.92
CA SER A 73 -2.27 -0.58 11.92
C SER A 73 -1.60 -0.62 10.54
N ALA A 74 -0.83 0.39 10.14
CA ALA A 74 -0.04 0.36 8.91
C ALA A 74 0.98 -0.79 8.89
N VAL A 75 1.67 -1.05 10.01
CA VAL A 75 2.57 -2.21 10.17
C VAL A 75 1.82 -3.51 9.94
N GLN A 76 0.65 -3.67 10.58
CA GLN A 76 -0.18 -4.86 10.42
C GLN A 76 -0.64 -5.02 8.97
N GLN A 77 -1.03 -3.91 8.32
CA GLN A 77 -1.45 -3.92 6.92
C GLN A 77 -0.31 -4.44 6.01
N ILE A 78 0.92 -3.95 6.16
CA ILE A 78 2.10 -4.46 5.43
C ILE A 78 2.30 -5.97 5.66
N VAL A 79 2.04 -6.46 6.87
CA VAL A 79 2.15 -7.89 7.19
C VAL A 79 1.05 -8.69 6.50
N VAL A 80 -0.21 -8.25 6.55
CA VAL A 80 -1.31 -9.00 5.91
C VAL A 80 -1.23 -8.99 4.40
N LEU A 81 -0.53 -8.02 3.79
CA LEU A 81 -0.19 -8.11 2.36
C LEU A 81 0.59 -9.39 2.03
N GLN A 82 1.25 -10.08 2.96
CA GLN A 82 1.92 -11.36 2.63
C GLN A 82 0.95 -12.53 2.48
N GLY A 83 -0.25 -12.42 3.04
CA GLY A 83 -1.28 -13.45 2.98
C GLY A 83 -2.09 -13.40 1.68
N GLU A 84 -2.54 -14.58 1.23
CA GLU A 84 -3.67 -14.67 0.30
C GLU A 84 -4.89 -13.99 0.89
N TRP A 85 -5.65 -13.28 0.05
CA TRP A 85 -6.84 -12.50 0.45
C TRP A 85 -6.59 -11.47 1.54
N PHE A 86 -5.33 -11.04 1.72
CA PHE A 86 -4.91 -10.04 2.70
C PHE A 86 -5.29 -10.42 4.14
N THR A 87 -5.18 -11.70 4.48
CA THR A 87 -5.44 -12.22 5.83
C THR A 87 -4.23 -12.96 6.39
N VAL A 88 -4.03 -12.87 7.70
CA VAL A 88 -2.98 -13.62 8.40
C VAL A 88 -3.22 -15.12 8.42
N ALA A 89 -4.46 -15.57 8.20
CA ALA A 89 -4.83 -16.99 8.22
C ALA A 89 -4.11 -17.81 7.15
N THR A 90 -3.66 -17.17 6.08
CA THR A 90 -2.95 -17.79 4.95
C THR A 90 -1.44 -17.58 5.01
N ILE A 91 -0.93 -16.89 6.03
CA ILE A 91 0.50 -16.72 6.26
C ILE A 91 1.05 -17.93 7.02
N PRO A 92 2.03 -18.69 6.47
CA PRO A 92 2.60 -19.85 7.15
C PRO A 92 3.28 -19.48 8.48
N ASP A 93 2.99 -20.25 9.52
CA ASP A 93 3.55 -20.11 10.87
C ASP A 93 3.40 -18.68 11.43
N PHE A 94 2.26 -18.04 11.15
CA PHE A 94 2.03 -16.64 11.52
C PHE A 94 2.17 -16.41 13.02
N ALA A 95 1.65 -17.31 13.85
CA ALA A 95 1.70 -17.16 15.31
C ALA A 95 3.14 -17.08 15.82
N GLU A 96 4.04 -17.90 15.28
CA GLU A 96 5.46 -17.94 15.61
C GLU A 96 6.25 -16.79 14.99
N ARG A 97 5.81 -16.28 13.83
CA ARG A 97 6.53 -15.27 13.04
C ARG A 97 6.01 -13.85 13.22
N LYS A 98 4.87 -13.65 13.88
CA LYS A 98 4.16 -12.37 14.02
C LYS A 98 5.10 -11.23 14.40
N GLU A 99 5.85 -11.38 15.49
CA GLU A 99 6.75 -10.32 15.98
C GLU A 99 7.85 -9.98 14.96
N ALA A 100 8.44 -10.99 14.33
CA ALA A 100 9.48 -10.80 13.33
C ALA A 100 8.94 -10.11 12.07
N LEU A 101 7.74 -10.50 11.61
CA LEU A 101 7.07 -9.87 10.46
C LEU A 101 6.73 -8.40 10.75
N CYS A 102 6.18 -8.11 11.93
CA CYS A 102 5.91 -6.74 12.36
C CYS A 102 7.20 -5.90 12.44
N ALA A 103 8.30 -6.47 12.96
CA ALA A 103 9.59 -5.77 13.02
C ALA A 103 10.17 -5.47 11.62
N GLN A 104 9.99 -6.38 10.66
CA GLN A 104 10.39 -6.16 9.27
C GLN A 104 9.53 -5.07 8.59
N ALA A 105 8.22 -5.12 8.78
CA ALA A 105 7.31 -4.08 8.30
C ALA A 105 7.64 -2.71 8.91
N GLU A 106 7.89 -2.65 10.22
CA GLU A 106 8.30 -1.43 10.91
C GLU A 106 9.65 -0.92 10.39
N THR A 107 10.59 -1.81 10.02
CA THR A 107 11.86 -1.41 9.39
C THR A 107 11.60 -0.68 8.06
N VAL A 108 10.67 -1.17 7.24
CA VAL A 108 10.27 -0.51 5.98
C VAL A 108 9.65 0.86 6.27
N LEU A 109 8.68 0.93 7.17
CA LEU A 109 7.95 2.16 7.49
C LEU A 109 8.78 3.18 8.30
N SER A 110 9.85 2.75 8.97
CA SER A 110 10.78 3.63 9.68
C SER A 110 11.48 4.63 8.76
N ARG A 111 11.58 4.30 7.46
CA ARG A 111 12.15 5.17 6.43
C ARG A 111 11.50 6.57 6.42
N PHE A 112 10.19 6.62 6.64
CA PHE A 112 9.37 7.84 6.56
C PHE A 112 9.45 8.68 7.84
N GLY A 113 10.17 8.18 8.87
CA GLY A 113 10.34 8.88 10.13
C GLY A 113 9.18 8.69 11.12
N PRO A 114 9.36 9.15 12.36
CA PRO A 114 8.38 8.97 13.43
C PRO A 114 7.08 9.73 13.20
N ASP A 115 7.14 10.87 12.50
CA ASP A 115 6.00 11.77 12.26
C ASP A 115 5.28 11.48 10.93
N ALA A 116 5.55 10.32 10.31
CA ALA A 116 4.88 9.93 9.08
C ALA A 116 3.39 9.65 9.30
N ALA A 117 2.56 10.09 8.35
CA ALA A 117 1.16 9.70 8.26
C ALA A 117 1.03 8.47 7.36
N PHE A 118 0.05 7.61 7.66
CA PHE A 118 -0.19 6.38 6.91
C PHE A 118 -1.65 6.30 6.48
N TYR A 119 -1.87 5.75 5.30
CA TYR A 119 -3.20 5.60 4.71
C TYR A 119 -3.35 4.22 4.09
N THR A 120 -4.57 3.71 4.00
CA THR A 120 -4.90 2.46 3.31
C THR A 120 -6.22 2.59 2.56
N ASN A 121 -6.44 1.75 1.54
CA ASN A 121 -7.72 1.63 0.85
C ASN A 121 -8.69 0.63 1.52
N SER A 122 -8.32 0.08 2.68
CA SER A 122 -9.17 -0.83 3.44
C SER A 122 -10.30 -0.06 4.14
N GLY A 123 -11.54 -0.44 3.85
CA GLY A 123 -12.73 0.17 4.45
C GLY A 123 -12.82 0.03 5.98
N ALA A 124 -12.11 -0.93 6.58
CA ALA A 124 -12.08 -1.08 8.04
C ALA A 124 -11.50 0.14 8.76
N ALA A 125 -10.65 0.93 8.08
CA ALA A 125 -10.05 2.15 8.62
C ALA A 125 -10.94 3.40 8.49
N LEU A 126 -12.10 3.31 7.81
CA LEU A 126 -12.96 4.46 7.55
C LEU A 126 -13.34 5.21 8.83
N ASP A 127 -13.69 4.47 9.88
CA ASP A 127 -14.14 5.00 11.16
C ASP A 127 -13.18 4.71 12.33
N ASP A 128 -12.12 3.92 12.10
CA ASP A 128 -11.17 3.47 13.12
C ASP A 128 -9.72 3.42 12.59
N PRO A 129 -8.93 4.49 12.79
CA PRO A 129 -7.51 4.50 12.44
C PRO A 129 -6.66 3.47 13.20
N ASP A 130 -7.12 2.97 14.35
CA ASP A 130 -6.41 2.02 15.21
C ASP A 130 -6.86 0.57 14.99
N VAL A 131 -7.58 0.30 13.90
CA VAL A 131 -8.10 -1.03 13.55
C VAL A 131 -7.03 -2.13 13.58
N ASP A 132 -7.40 -3.30 14.13
CA ASP A 132 -6.55 -4.50 14.12
C ASP A 132 -6.74 -5.28 12.82
N PHE A 133 -5.87 -5.05 11.84
CA PHE A 133 -5.92 -5.71 10.53
C PHE A 133 -5.63 -7.21 10.57
N PHE A 134 -5.14 -7.76 11.68
CA PHE A 134 -5.02 -9.21 11.82
C PHE A 134 -6.37 -9.90 12.05
N THR A 135 -7.40 -9.15 12.42
CA THR A 135 -8.74 -9.69 12.72
C THR A 135 -9.89 -8.98 12.00
N ALA A 136 -9.62 -7.83 11.37
CA ALA A 136 -10.63 -7.07 10.65
C ALA A 136 -11.24 -7.84 9.48
N ASP A 137 -12.56 -7.76 9.36
CA ASP A 137 -13.28 -8.06 8.12
C ASP A 137 -13.45 -6.75 7.34
N THR A 138 -13.17 -6.74 6.05
CA THR A 138 -13.09 -5.50 5.28
C THR A 138 -13.38 -5.71 3.80
N TYR A 139 -13.80 -4.61 3.18
CA TYR A 139 -13.72 -4.42 1.73
C TYR A 139 -12.55 -3.51 1.38
N TYR A 140 -12.21 -3.45 0.09
CA TYR A 140 -11.13 -2.61 -0.42
C TYR A 140 -11.65 -1.70 -1.53
N GLN A 141 -11.27 -0.43 -1.49
CA GLN A 141 -11.50 0.49 -2.59
C GLN A 141 -10.37 0.32 -3.60
N CYS A 142 -10.59 -0.53 -4.61
CA CYS A 142 -9.53 -0.91 -5.54
C CYS A 142 -9.07 0.29 -6.40
N PHE A 143 -7.75 0.40 -6.58
CA PHE A 143 -7.12 1.39 -7.47
C PHE A 143 -6.69 0.80 -8.82
N SER A 144 -6.76 -0.52 -8.98
CA SER A 144 -6.52 -1.27 -10.21
C SER A 144 -7.82 -1.90 -10.74
N ASP A 145 -7.77 -2.44 -11.95
CA ASP A 145 -8.86 -3.26 -12.51
C ASP A 145 -8.62 -4.77 -12.34
N PHE A 146 -7.70 -5.16 -11.43
CA PHE A 146 -7.59 -6.53 -10.95
C PHE A 146 -8.71 -6.87 -9.98
N LEU A 147 -8.87 -8.16 -9.66
CA LEU A 147 -9.99 -8.65 -8.84
C LEU A 147 -10.06 -7.96 -7.47
N PHE A 148 -8.91 -7.88 -6.78
CA PHE A 148 -8.75 -7.09 -5.56
C PHE A 148 -7.36 -6.49 -5.49
N ASP A 149 -7.26 -5.36 -4.82
CA ASP A 149 -5.98 -4.80 -4.42
C ASP A 149 -6.06 -4.14 -3.05
N CYS A 150 -4.93 -4.15 -2.34
CA CYS A 150 -4.81 -3.59 -1.01
C CYS A 150 -3.41 -3.01 -0.84
N GLY A 151 -3.31 -1.92 -0.08
CA GLY A 151 -2.00 -1.46 0.34
C GLY A 151 -1.98 -0.34 1.35
N VAL A 152 -0.78 0.21 1.50
CA VAL A 152 -0.42 1.27 2.43
C VAL A 152 0.27 2.39 1.67
N ILE A 153 -0.15 3.62 1.93
CA ILE A 153 0.54 4.84 1.52
C ILE A 153 1.22 5.40 2.77
N ALA A 154 2.55 5.55 2.75
CA ALA A 154 3.32 6.20 3.79
C ALA A 154 3.72 7.59 3.34
N VAL A 155 3.43 8.61 4.15
CA VAL A 155 3.63 10.01 3.81
C VAL A 155 4.50 10.67 4.88
N SER A 156 5.63 11.21 4.45
CA SER A 156 6.50 12.04 5.26
C SER A 156 6.60 13.46 4.68
N PRO A 157 7.28 14.39 5.36
CA PRO A 157 7.57 15.72 4.79
C PRO A 157 8.39 15.66 3.50
N ASP A 158 9.24 14.63 3.33
CA ASP A 158 10.20 14.55 2.23
C ASP A 158 9.82 13.53 1.15
N GLU A 159 9.04 12.51 1.50
CA GLU A 159 8.79 11.35 0.63
C GLU A 159 7.37 10.78 0.77
N VAL A 160 6.89 10.14 -0.30
CA VAL A 160 5.70 9.25 -0.29
C VAL A 160 6.09 7.88 -0.80
N GLY A 161 5.70 6.84 -0.06
CA GLY A 161 5.80 5.44 -0.46
C GLY A 161 4.44 4.82 -0.67
N VAL A 162 4.31 3.97 -1.69
CA VAL A 162 3.13 3.14 -1.94
C VAL A 162 3.56 1.69 -1.94
N PHE A 163 2.97 0.92 -1.02
CA PHE A 163 3.21 -0.51 -0.82
C PHE A 163 1.89 -1.23 -1.06
N TRP A 164 1.81 -2.03 -2.12
CA TRP A 164 0.56 -2.58 -2.60
C TRP A 164 0.70 -4.05 -2.96
N ARG A 165 -0.43 -4.76 -2.98
CA ARG A 165 -0.53 -6.09 -3.54
C ARG A 165 -1.80 -6.25 -4.35
N PHE A 166 -1.64 -6.94 -5.47
CA PHE A 166 -2.70 -7.24 -6.43
C PHE A 166 -3.06 -8.72 -6.36
N HIS A 167 -4.36 -8.99 -6.27
CA HIS A 167 -4.94 -10.30 -6.50
C HIS A 167 -5.55 -10.33 -7.90
N VAL A 168 -5.01 -11.21 -8.75
CA VAL A 168 -5.46 -11.41 -10.13
C VAL A 168 -6.20 -12.74 -10.25
N GLU A 169 -7.03 -12.90 -11.29
CA GLU A 169 -7.63 -14.19 -11.66
C GLU A 169 -6.66 -15.12 -12.40
#